data_AF-A0A117LPY9-F1
#
_entry.id   AF-A0A117LPY9-F1
#
_cell.length_a   1.000
_cell.length_b   1.000
_cell.length_c   1.000
_cell.angle_alpha   90.00
_cell.angle_beta   90.00
_cell.angle_gamma   90.00
#
_symmetry.space_group_name_H-M   'P 1'
#
loop_
_entity.id
_entity.type
_entity.pdbx_description
1 polymer ?
#
loop_
_entity_poly.entity_id
_entity_poly.type
_entity_poly.pdbx_seq_one_letter_code
_entity_poly.pdbx_strand_id
1 'polypeptide(L)'
;MRDPVTDFEYPEAWVAACRSPDLLPNVRQGLAVLTASGSVLRRGFTTGTTAAAACKAAVLSLAFDTIEGVGITLPCGIAVRLPVDAYRGRASCLKDAGDYPSDVTAGLEFVATAVPSLSGAVQFVPGEGIGSFGRNTRRHLQGTPAISAPALDCIRRSINEAVDEADLHGTTVILTVPRGAEVAQKTLNPK
;
A
#
# COMPACT_ATOMS: atom_id res chain seq x y z
N MET A 1 22.91 -1.59 -15.29
CA MET A 1 21.56 -1.00 -14.99
C MET A 1 21.31 -1.17 -13.51
N ARG A 2 20.76 -0.19 -12.80
CA ARG A 2 20.58 -0.27 -11.33
C ARG A 2 19.10 -0.30 -10.95
N ASP A 3 18.77 -1.10 -9.95
CA ASP A 3 17.44 -1.16 -9.35
C ASP A 3 17.25 -0.04 -8.32
N PRO A 4 16.26 0.85 -8.47
CA PRO A 4 16.09 1.97 -7.54
C PRO A 4 15.46 1.57 -6.20
N VAL A 5 14.92 0.35 -6.07
CA VAL A 5 14.28 -0.13 -4.83
C VAL A 5 15.28 -0.84 -3.94
N THR A 6 16.09 -1.71 -4.51
CA THR A 6 17.06 -2.54 -3.77
C THR A 6 18.49 -2.06 -3.89
N ASP A 7 18.74 -1.04 -4.71
CA ASP A 7 20.06 -0.51 -5.03
C ASP A 7 20.97 -1.47 -5.81
N PHE A 8 20.43 -2.64 -6.19
CA PHE A 8 21.13 -3.72 -6.85
C PHE A 8 21.55 -3.34 -8.27
N GLU A 9 22.82 -3.60 -8.61
CA GLU A 9 23.32 -3.43 -9.97
C GLU A 9 23.14 -4.73 -10.76
N TYR A 10 22.26 -4.67 -11.77
CA TYR A 10 22.06 -5.78 -12.70
C TYR A 10 23.30 -5.98 -13.58
N PRO A 11 23.86 -7.21 -13.62
CA PRO A 11 24.96 -7.54 -14.51
C PRO A 11 24.62 -7.28 -15.98
N GLU A 12 25.58 -6.81 -16.77
CA GLU A 12 25.38 -6.53 -18.20
C GLU A 12 24.88 -7.77 -18.96
N ALA A 13 25.38 -8.95 -18.60
CA ALA A 13 24.94 -10.22 -19.18
C ALA A 13 23.43 -10.47 -18.99
N TRP A 14 22.84 -10.04 -17.86
CA TRP A 14 21.41 -10.20 -17.63
C TRP A 14 20.60 -9.23 -18.48
N VAL A 15 21.09 -7.99 -18.60
CA VAL A 15 20.45 -6.95 -19.43
C VAL A 15 20.46 -7.38 -20.90
N ALA A 16 21.59 -7.92 -21.38
CA ALA A 16 21.72 -8.46 -22.73
C ALA A 16 20.85 -9.70 -22.96
N ALA A 17 20.67 -10.54 -21.94
CA ALA A 17 19.81 -11.72 -21.99
C ALA A 17 18.31 -11.42 -21.77
N CYS A 18 17.92 -10.14 -21.61
CA CYS A 18 16.54 -9.76 -21.37
C CYS A 18 15.64 -10.16 -22.55
N ARG A 19 14.62 -10.99 -22.26
CA ARG A 19 13.67 -11.50 -23.25
C ARG A 19 12.58 -10.50 -23.62
N SER A 20 12.40 -9.46 -22.80
CA SER A 20 11.40 -8.41 -22.99
C SER A 20 12.03 -7.02 -22.82
N PRO A 21 12.88 -6.55 -23.76
CA PRO A 21 13.58 -5.28 -23.63
C PRO A 21 12.66 -4.07 -23.43
N ASP A 22 11.44 -4.11 -24.00
CA ASP A 22 10.43 -3.05 -23.85
C ASP A 22 9.97 -2.84 -22.40
N LEU A 23 10.20 -3.82 -21.51
CA LEU A 23 9.87 -3.73 -20.09
C LEU A 23 11.05 -3.23 -19.22
N LEU A 24 12.25 -3.06 -19.79
CA LEU A 24 13.40 -2.51 -19.07
C LEU A 24 13.19 -1.09 -18.51
N PRO A 25 12.40 -0.18 -19.15
CA PRO A 25 12.01 1.08 -18.52
C PRO A 25 11.33 0.88 -17.16
N ASN A 26 10.46 -0.13 -17.02
CA ASN A 26 9.79 -0.43 -15.74
C ASN A 26 10.80 -0.90 -14.69
N VAL A 27 11.85 -1.61 -15.09
CA VAL A 27 12.94 -1.99 -14.17
C VAL A 27 13.70 -0.76 -13.68
N ARG A 28 14.05 0.16 -14.58
CA ARG A 28 14.72 1.43 -14.24
C ARG A 28 13.87 2.32 -13.33
N GLN A 29 12.56 2.26 -13.47
CA GLN A 29 11.59 2.98 -12.62
C GLN A 29 11.28 2.27 -11.31
N GLY A 30 11.80 1.05 -11.10
CA GLY A 30 11.53 0.26 -9.90
C GLY A 30 10.17 -0.44 -9.89
N LEU A 31 9.44 -0.47 -11.01
CA LEU A 31 8.15 -1.14 -11.15
C LEU A 31 8.28 -2.62 -11.57
N ALA A 32 9.48 -3.06 -11.94
CA ALA A 32 9.76 -4.44 -12.31
C ALA A 32 11.18 -4.88 -11.90
N VAL A 33 11.40 -6.19 -11.81
CA VAL A 33 12.69 -6.81 -11.51
C VAL A 33 13.16 -7.57 -12.74
N LEU A 34 14.43 -7.42 -13.10
CA LEU A 34 15.09 -8.27 -14.11
C LEU A 34 15.71 -9.49 -13.40
N THR A 35 15.37 -10.69 -13.83
CA THR A 35 15.93 -11.92 -13.26
C THR A 35 17.20 -12.37 -13.98
N ALA A 36 17.97 -13.25 -13.33
CA ALA A 36 19.14 -13.91 -13.94
C ALA A 36 18.82 -14.69 -15.21
N SER A 37 17.58 -15.16 -15.35
CA SER A 37 17.10 -15.87 -16.52
C SER A 37 16.66 -14.95 -17.67
N GLY A 38 16.83 -13.64 -17.53
CA GLY A 38 16.42 -12.65 -18.53
C GLY A 38 14.91 -12.38 -18.57
N SER A 39 14.15 -12.84 -17.58
CA SER A 39 12.73 -12.49 -17.44
C SER A 39 12.57 -11.16 -16.72
N VAL A 40 11.55 -10.38 -17.10
CA VAL A 40 11.14 -9.18 -16.36
C VAL A 40 9.85 -9.49 -15.62
N LEU A 41 9.86 -9.31 -14.29
CA LEU A 41 8.73 -9.59 -13.42
C LEU A 41 8.20 -8.29 -12.83
N ARG A 42 6.90 -8.05 -12.91
CA ARG A 42 6.25 -6.87 -12.36
C ARG A 42 6.25 -6.90 -10.83
N ARG A 43 6.61 -5.78 -10.21
CA ARG A 43 6.43 -5.58 -8.77
C ARG A 43 4.95 -5.34 -8.46
N GLY A 44 4.47 -6.03 -7.44
CA GLY A 44 3.22 -5.68 -6.79
C GLY A 44 3.39 -4.54 -5.79
N PHE A 45 2.30 -4.23 -5.11
CA PHE A 45 2.24 -3.29 -4.01
C PHE A 45 2.07 -4.00 -2.68
N THR A 46 2.71 -3.48 -1.64
CA THR A 46 2.61 -4.02 -0.29
C THR A 46 1.22 -3.77 0.29
N THR A 47 0.84 -4.52 1.34
CA THR A 47 -0.38 -4.26 2.12
C THR A 47 -0.42 -2.81 2.64
N GLY A 48 0.71 -2.27 3.10
CA GLY A 48 0.82 -0.88 3.55
C GLY A 48 0.56 0.15 2.44
N THR A 49 1.01 -0.11 1.22
CA THR A 49 0.75 0.78 0.06
C THR A 49 -0.73 0.74 -0.32
N THR A 50 -1.32 -0.46 -0.34
CA THR A 50 -2.74 -0.67 -0.65
C THR A 50 -3.64 0.00 0.40
N ALA A 51 -3.29 -0.15 1.68
CA ALA A 51 -3.93 0.53 2.79
C ALA A 51 -3.84 2.07 2.68
N ALA A 52 -2.66 2.60 2.34
CA ALA A 52 -2.47 4.03 2.15
C ALA A 52 -3.33 4.57 0.99
N ALA A 53 -3.43 3.82 -0.11
CA ALA A 53 -4.30 4.16 -1.25
C ALA A 53 -5.77 4.21 -0.85
N ALA A 54 -6.28 3.18 -0.16
CA ALA A 54 -7.66 3.17 0.34
C ALA A 54 -7.93 4.37 1.27
N CYS A 55 -7.06 4.61 2.25
CA CYS A 55 -7.20 5.73 3.19
C CYS A 55 -7.19 7.09 2.47
N LYS A 56 -6.26 7.31 1.53
CA LYS A 56 -6.18 8.56 0.77
C LYS A 56 -7.44 8.78 -0.05
N ALA A 57 -7.89 7.75 -0.76
CA ALA A 57 -9.09 7.83 -1.60
C ALA A 57 -10.37 8.10 -0.80
N ALA A 58 -10.51 7.50 0.39
CA ALA A 58 -11.65 7.74 1.27
C ALA A 58 -11.72 9.21 1.72
N VAL A 59 -10.58 9.83 2.03
CA VAL A 59 -10.54 11.25 2.42
C VAL A 59 -10.85 12.15 1.23
N LEU A 60 -10.24 11.90 0.07
CA LEU A 60 -10.50 12.67 -1.14
C LEU A 60 -11.98 12.59 -1.56
N SER A 61 -12.62 11.43 -1.41
CA SER A 61 -14.04 11.25 -1.76
C SER A 61 -15.04 11.96 -0.81
N LEU A 62 -14.55 12.70 0.19
CA LEU A 62 -15.37 13.64 0.97
C LEU A 62 -15.58 14.98 0.25
N ALA A 63 -14.58 15.43 -0.54
CA ALA A 63 -14.63 16.69 -1.28
C ALA A 63 -14.92 16.50 -2.78
N PHE A 64 -14.51 15.35 -3.32
CA PHE A 64 -14.69 14.98 -4.72
C PHE A 64 -15.66 13.81 -4.83
N ASP A 65 -16.41 13.72 -5.94
CA ASP A 65 -17.53 12.77 -6.06
C ASP A 65 -17.05 11.31 -6.11
N THR A 66 -16.40 10.92 -7.22
CA THR A 66 -15.84 9.58 -7.43
C THR A 66 -14.33 9.66 -7.64
N ILE A 67 -13.58 8.76 -6.98
CA ILE A 67 -12.13 8.63 -7.16
C ILE A 67 -11.83 7.20 -7.64
N GLU A 68 -11.25 7.10 -8.84
CA GLU A 68 -10.89 5.81 -9.46
C GLU A 68 -9.40 5.48 -9.33
N GLY A 69 -8.59 6.44 -8.88
CA GLY A 69 -7.15 6.22 -8.73
C GLY A 69 -6.48 7.32 -7.92
N VAL A 70 -5.50 6.93 -7.10
CA VAL A 70 -4.76 7.85 -6.23
C VAL A 70 -3.26 7.70 -6.39
N GLY A 71 -2.54 8.83 -6.31
CA GLY A 71 -1.09 8.87 -6.27
C GLY A 71 -0.56 8.58 -4.87
N ILE A 72 0.36 7.62 -4.76
CA ILE A 72 1.05 7.25 -3.52
C ILE A 72 2.55 7.31 -3.76
N THR A 73 3.26 8.09 -2.96
CA THR A 73 4.71 7.99 -2.86
C THR A 73 5.04 6.80 -1.96
N LEU A 74 5.76 5.81 -2.47
CA LEU A 74 6.19 4.63 -1.73
C LEU A 74 7.25 5.01 -0.68
N PRO A 75 7.48 4.19 0.36
CA PRO A 75 8.56 4.42 1.32
C PRO A 75 9.96 4.52 0.69
N CYS A 76 10.18 3.92 -0.49
CA CYS A 76 11.41 4.04 -1.27
C CYS A 76 11.48 5.30 -2.15
N GLY A 77 10.53 6.23 -2.05
CA GLY A 77 10.50 7.51 -2.79
C GLY A 77 9.89 7.45 -4.19
N ILE A 78 9.55 6.26 -4.70
CA ILE A 78 8.92 6.10 -6.01
C ILE A 78 7.45 6.51 -5.92
N ALA A 79 6.98 7.37 -6.82
CA ALA A 79 5.56 7.72 -6.93
C ALA A 79 4.84 6.76 -7.88
N VAL A 80 3.69 6.25 -7.46
CA VAL A 80 2.84 5.33 -8.24
C VAL A 80 1.39 5.74 -8.15
N ARG A 81 0.58 5.38 -9.15
CA ARG A 81 -0.88 5.55 -9.12
C ARG A 81 -1.53 4.18 -8.95
N LEU A 82 -2.33 4.01 -7.90
CA LEU A 82 -3.08 2.78 -7.65
C LEU A 82 -4.55 2.97 -8.02
N PRO A 83 -5.20 1.97 -8.64
CA PRO A 83 -6.64 1.98 -8.83
C PRO A 83 -7.35 1.81 -7.49
N VAL A 84 -8.46 2.53 -7.33
CA VAL A 84 -9.33 2.49 -6.15
C VAL A 84 -10.78 2.63 -6.62
N ASP A 85 -11.72 2.24 -5.77
CA ASP A 85 -13.13 2.60 -5.92
C ASP A 85 -13.52 3.40 -4.69
N ALA A 86 -13.76 4.70 -4.83
CA ALA A 86 -14.15 5.55 -3.71
C ALA A 86 -15.26 6.53 -4.04
N TYR A 87 -16.18 6.64 -3.08
CA TYR A 87 -17.36 7.49 -3.16
C TYR A 87 -17.82 7.88 -1.75
N ARG A 88 -18.11 9.16 -1.54
CA ARG A 88 -18.70 9.72 -0.31
C ARG A 88 -18.05 9.23 0.99
N GLY A 89 -16.73 9.40 1.10
CA GLY A 89 -15.98 9.04 2.31
C GLY A 89 -15.68 7.56 2.45
N ARG A 90 -16.08 6.70 1.51
CA ARG A 90 -15.73 5.27 1.53
C ARG A 90 -14.82 4.94 0.35
N ALA A 91 -13.84 4.08 0.56
CA ALA A 91 -12.96 3.60 -0.50
C ALA A 91 -12.62 2.12 -0.35
N SER A 92 -12.36 1.46 -1.48
CA SER A 92 -11.79 0.12 -1.58
C SER A 92 -10.55 0.13 -2.47
N CYS A 93 -9.54 -0.66 -2.09
CA CYS A 93 -8.36 -0.93 -2.89
C CYS A 93 -7.97 -2.41 -2.79
N LEU A 94 -7.75 -3.06 -3.92
CA LEU A 94 -7.32 -4.45 -3.99
C LEU A 94 -5.80 -4.54 -4.06
N LYS A 95 -5.21 -5.41 -3.24
CA LYS A 95 -3.77 -5.63 -3.24
C LYS A 95 -3.32 -6.36 -4.51
N ASP A 96 -2.58 -5.65 -5.33
CA ASP A 96 -1.89 -6.23 -6.49
C ASP A 96 -0.54 -6.83 -6.07
N ALA A 97 -0.35 -8.13 -6.29
CA ALA A 97 0.89 -8.83 -5.94
C ALA A 97 1.96 -8.82 -7.03
N GLY A 98 1.70 -8.25 -8.21
CA GLY A 98 2.62 -8.38 -9.34
C GLY A 98 2.71 -9.83 -9.82
N ASP A 99 3.88 -10.23 -10.28
CA ASP A 99 4.12 -11.59 -10.79
C ASP A 99 4.63 -12.55 -9.70
N TYR A 100 4.16 -12.37 -8.45
CA TYR A 100 4.59 -13.15 -7.28
C TYR A 100 3.45 -14.06 -6.78
N PRO A 101 3.29 -15.28 -7.34
CA PRO A 101 2.14 -16.15 -7.07
C PRO A 101 2.08 -16.71 -5.65
N SER A 102 3.19 -16.68 -4.91
CA SER A 102 3.27 -17.16 -3.53
C SER A 102 2.78 -16.14 -2.50
N ASP A 103 2.39 -14.94 -2.92
CA ASP A 103 1.90 -13.92 -2.00
C ASP A 103 0.46 -14.25 -1.54
N VAL A 104 0.36 -14.82 -0.33
CA VAL A 104 -0.92 -15.20 0.29
C VAL A 104 -1.88 -14.03 0.53
N THR A 105 -1.40 -12.79 0.45
CA THR A 105 -2.20 -11.56 0.61
C THR A 105 -2.60 -10.94 -0.73
N ALA A 106 -2.30 -11.58 -1.86
CA ALA A 106 -2.74 -11.14 -3.18
C ALA A 106 -4.28 -11.05 -3.26
N GLY A 107 -4.79 -9.97 -3.84
CA GLY A 107 -6.22 -9.73 -3.99
C GLY A 107 -6.97 -9.44 -2.69
N LEU A 108 -6.28 -9.26 -1.55
CA LEU A 108 -6.92 -8.76 -0.34
C LEU A 108 -7.48 -7.36 -0.58
N GLU A 109 -8.73 -7.17 -0.16
CA GLU A 109 -9.42 -5.89 -0.19
C GLU A 109 -9.13 -5.09 1.07
N PHE A 110 -8.73 -3.84 0.89
CA PHE A 110 -8.56 -2.85 1.94
C PHE A 110 -9.69 -1.83 1.80
N VAL A 111 -10.50 -1.69 2.84
CA VAL A 111 -11.66 -0.79 2.85
C VAL A 111 -11.41 0.31 3.87
N ALA A 112 -11.50 1.57 3.44
CA ALA A 112 -11.36 2.72 4.30
C ALA A 112 -12.67 3.52 4.34
N THR A 113 -12.99 4.04 5.52
CA THR A 113 -14.08 4.99 5.74
C THR A 113 -13.52 6.23 6.42
N ALA A 114 -13.70 7.39 5.79
CA ALA A 114 -13.34 8.70 6.29
C ALA A 114 -14.59 9.47 6.70
N VAL A 115 -14.49 10.20 7.81
CA VAL A 115 -15.50 11.15 8.27
C VAL A 115 -14.83 12.47 8.66
N PRO A 116 -15.40 13.63 8.31
CA PRO A 116 -14.87 14.92 8.74
C PRO A 116 -14.73 14.98 10.26
N SER A 117 -13.61 15.51 10.74
CA SER A 117 -13.33 15.63 12.16
C SER A 117 -14.00 16.86 12.77
N LEU A 118 -14.71 16.68 13.88
CA LEU A 118 -15.28 17.79 14.65
C LEU A 118 -14.24 18.58 15.44
N SER A 119 -13.10 17.96 15.77
CA SER A 119 -12.02 18.58 16.54
C SER A 119 -10.94 19.22 15.67
N GLY A 120 -11.01 19.05 14.34
CA GLY A 120 -9.93 19.43 13.42
C GLY A 120 -8.69 18.52 13.49
N ALA A 121 -8.76 17.40 14.22
CA ALA A 121 -7.64 16.46 14.28
C ALA A 121 -7.71 15.43 13.15
N VAL A 122 -6.54 15.02 12.64
CA VAL A 122 -6.40 13.82 11.79
C VAL A 122 -6.20 12.59 12.67
N GLN A 123 -7.08 11.60 12.51
CA GLN A 123 -7.03 10.33 13.25
C GLN A 123 -7.05 9.14 12.31
N PHE A 124 -6.21 8.15 12.60
CA PHE A 124 -6.18 6.87 11.90
C PHE A 124 -6.49 5.74 12.87
N VAL A 125 -7.50 4.93 12.52
CA VAL A 125 -8.05 3.87 13.36
C VAL A 125 -7.99 2.54 12.58
N PRO A 126 -7.07 1.63 12.94
CA PRO A 126 -7.10 0.27 12.45
C PRO A 126 -8.33 -0.47 12.98
N GLY A 127 -9.09 -1.09 12.09
CA GLY A 127 -10.31 -1.83 12.40
C GLY A 127 -10.20 -3.32 12.08
N GLU A 128 -11.35 -3.94 11.77
CA GLU A 128 -11.48 -5.37 11.53
C GLU A 128 -10.49 -5.90 10.48
N GLY A 129 -9.95 -7.10 10.72
CA GLY A 129 -9.04 -7.79 9.81
C GLY A 129 -7.59 -7.31 9.85
N ILE A 130 -7.30 -6.24 10.59
CA ILE A 130 -5.93 -5.84 10.93
C ILE A 130 -5.58 -6.52 12.26
N GLY A 131 -4.65 -7.47 12.22
CA GLY A 131 -4.18 -8.19 13.41
C GLY A 131 -3.52 -7.27 14.44
N SER A 132 -3.23 -7.83 15.61
CA SER A 132 -2.50 -7.12 16.66
C SER A 132 -1.28 -7.91 17.12
N PHE A 133 -0.26 -7.23 17.62
CA PHE A 133 0.91 -7.91 18.16
C PHE A 133 0.49 -8.75 19.37
N GLY A 134 0.56 -10.08 19.24
CA GLY A 134 0.18 -11.01 20.30
C GLY A 134 1.16 -11.07 21.49
N ARG A 135 2.32 -10.42 21.39
CA ARG A 135 3.34 -10.33 22.44
C ARG A 135 4.14 -9.04 22.33
N ASN A 136 4.74 -8.62 23.43
CA ASN A 136 5.74 -7.55 23.41
C ASN A 136 6.94 -7.96 22.56
N THR A 137 7.41 -7.04 21.74
CA THR A 137 8.65 -7.11 20.98
C THR A 137 9.47 -5.86 21.29
N ARG A 138 10.73 -5.81 20.85
CA ARG A 138 11.58 -4.61 21.02
C ARG A 138 10.95 -3.34 20.43
N ARG A 139 10.06 -3.48 19.44
CA ARG A 139 9.48 -2.36 18.68
C ARG A 139 7.99 -2.15 18.90
N HIS A 140 7.28 -3.15 19.42
CA HIS A 140 5.81 -3.13 19.51
C HIS A 140 5.33 -3.77 20.81
N LEU A 141 4.34 -3.14 21.44
CA LEU A 141 3.68 -3.67 22.62
C LEU A 141 2.54 -4.63 22.22
N GLN A 142 2.23 -5.55 23.12
CA GLN A 142 1.08 -6.43 22.97
C GLN A 142 -0.21 -5.61 22.79
N GLY A 143 -1.07 -6.05 21.87
CA GLY A 143 -2.34 -5.39 21.56
C GLY A 143 -2.23 -4.20 20.62
N THR A 144 -1.01 -3.75 20.27
CA THR A 144 -0.85 -2.72 19.23
C THR A 144 -1.16 -3.29 17.84
N PRO A 145 -1.74 -2.50 16.92
CA PRO A 145 -2.03 -2.95 15.56
C PRO A 145 -0.78 -3.47 14.84
N ALA A 146 -0.91 -4.59 14.14
CA ALA A 146 0.16 -5.26 13.40
C ALA A 146 0.50 -4.53 12.07
N ILE A 147 0.88 -3.26 12.19
CA ILE A 147 1.27 -2.38 11.09
C ILE A 147 2.72 -1.96 11.30
N SER A 148 3.58 -2.22 10.32
CA SER A 148 4.99 -1.79 10.37
C SER A 148 5.12 -0.27 10.35
N ALA A 149 6.16 0.28 10.97
CA ALA A 149 6.38 1.74 10.99
C ALA A 149 6.40 2.38 9.58
N PRO A 150 7.12 1.84 8.56
CA PRO A 150 7.09 2.41 7.21
C PRO A 150 5.70 2.40 6.57
N ALA A 151 4.89 1.37 6.85
CA ALA A 151 3.52 1.29 6.36
C ALA A 151 2.63 2.34 7.05
N LEU A 152 2.76 2.48 8.37
CA LEU A 152 1.99 3.46 9.15
C LEU A 152 2.34 4.89 8.72
N ASP A 153 3.61 5.19 8.50
CA ASP A 153 4.06 6.50 8.01
C ASP A 153 3.53 6.80 6.61
N CYS A 154 3.54 5.79 5.72
CA CYS A 154 2.96 5.91 4.39
C CYS A 154 1.45 6.21 4.44
N ILE A 155 0.70 5.49 5.29
CA ILE A 155 -0.74 5.71 5.50
C ILE A 155 -0.99 7.12 6.03
N ARG A 156 -0.31 7.52 7.10
CA ARG A 156 -0.50 8.84 7.74
C ARG A 156 -0.17 9.99 6.79
N ARG A 157 0.96 9.89 6.09
CA ARG A 157 1.34 10.90 5.09
C ARG A 157 0.28 10.99 3.99
N SER A 158 -0.19 9.85 3.47
CA SER A 158 -1.21 9.83 2.41
C SER A 158 -2.54 10.42 2.87
N ILE A 159 -2.95 10.19 4.13
CA ILE A 159 -4.13 10.82 4.72
C ILE A 159 -3.94 12.34 4.79
N ASN A 160 -2.80 12.82 5.30
CA ASN A 160 -2.53 14.26 5.42
C ASN A 160 -2.50 14.94 4.05
N GLU A 161 -1.83 14.34 3.06
CA GLU A 161 -1.85 14.84 1.68
C GLU A 161 -3.28 14.99 1.15
N ALA A 162 -4.18 14.03 1.43
CA ALA A 162 -5.57 14.14 1.01
C ALA A 162 -6.38 15.16 1.81
N VAL A 163 -6.10 15.34 3.10
CA VAL A 163 -6.72 16.39 3.92
C VAL A 163 -6.39 17.76 3.35
N ASP A 164 -5.12 17.98 3.01
CA ASP A 164 -4.66 19.23 2.40
C ASP A 164 -5.27 19.43 1.00
N GLU A 165 -5.29 18.39 0.16
CA GLU A 165 -5.85 18.44 -1.20
C GLU A 165 -7.37 18.66 -1.22
N ALA A 166 -8.09 18.12 -0.23
CA ALA A 166 -9.54 18.25 -0.08
C ALA A 166 -9.95 19.49 0.72
N ASP A 167 -9.00 20.33 1.15
CA ASP A 167 -9.22 21.52 2.01
C ASP A 167 -10.05 21.20 3.27
N LEU A 168 -9.74 20.08 3.92
CA LEU A 168 -10.43 19.63 5.13
C LEU A 168 -9.70 20.11 6.38
N HIS A 169 -10.45 20.52 7.40
CA HIS A 169 -9.86 20.87 8.70
C HIS A 169 -9.32 19.65 9.48
N GLY A 170 -9.77 18.44 9.14
CA GLY A 170 -9.34 17.20 9.77
C GLY A 170 -10.29 16.06 9.42
N THR A 171 -9.87 14.83 9.69
CA THR A 171 -10.64 13.62 9.36
C THR A 171 -10.33 12.48 10.32
N THR A 172 -11.31 11.62 10.57
CA THR A 172 -11.07 10.29 11.16
C THR A 172 -11.19 9.24 10.06
N VAL A 173 -10.15 8.43 9.88
CA VAL A 173 -10.11 7.35 8.89
C VAL A 173 -10.06 6.01 9.61
N ILE A 174 -11.04 5.16 9.34
CA ILE A 174 -11.09 3.76 9.80
C ILE A 174 -10.70 2.87 8.63
N LEU A 175 -9.72 1.98 8.83
CA LEU A 175 -9.27 1.02 7.81
C LEU A 175 -9.59 -0.40 8.25
N THR A 176 -10.23 -1.18 7.40
CA THR A 176 -10.51 -2.60 7.61
C THR A 176 -10.01 -3.44 6.44
N VAL A 177 -9.84 -4.74 6.70
CA VAL A 177 -9.48 -5.76 5.71
C VAL A 177 -10.49 -6.91 5.87
N PRO A 178 -11.62 -6.93 5.14
CA PRO A 178 -12.74 -7.84 5.43
C PRO A 178 -12.35 -9.32 5.53
N ARG A 179 -11.40 -9.77 4.71
CA ARG A 179 -10.87 -11.15 4.72
C ARG A 179 -9.54 -11.30 5.47
N GLY A 180 -9.13 -10.27 6.22
CA GLY A 180 -7.85 -10.21 6.90
C GLY A 180 -7.67 -11.34 7.91
N ALA A 181 -8.69 -11.62 8.73
CA ALA A 181 -8.65 -12.70 9.72
C ALA A 181 -8.55 -14.11 9.08
N GLU A 182 -9.26 -14.34 7.97
CA GLU A 182 -9.20 -15.59 7.19
C GLU A 182 -7.80 -15.80 6.61
N VAL A 183 -7.25 -14.77 5.96
CA VAL A 183 -5.94 -14.85 5.29
C VAL A 183 -4.81 -14.91 6.32
N ALA A 184 -4.94 -14.25 7.47
CA ALA A 184 -3.94 -14.29 8.54
C ALA A 184 -3.60 -15.73 8.95
N GLN A 185 -4.57 -16.66 8.95
CA GLN A 185 -4.34 -18.08 9.26
C GLN A 185 -3.31 -18.77 8.35
N LYS A 186 -3.10 -18.21 7.14
CA LYS A 186 -2.13 -18.71 6.15
C LYS A 186 -0.80 -17.96 6.19
N THR A 187 -0.65 -17.03 7.13
CA THR A 187 0.57 -16.23 7.33
C THR A 187 1.35 -16.70 8.55
N LEU A 188 2.55 -16.16 8.74
CA LEU A 188 3.33 -16.36 9.96
C LEU A 188 2.73 -15.63 11.18
N ASN A 189 1.64 -14.88 11.01
CA ASN A 189 0.96 -14.15 12.07
C ASN A 189 -0.57 -14.41 12.04
N PRO A 190 -1.04 -15.56 12.56
CA PRO A 190 -2.45 -15.97 12.50
C PRO A 190 -3.38 -15.22 13.46
N LYS A 191 -2.88 -14.19 14.16
CA LYS A 191 -3.59 -13.44 15.21
C LYS A 191 -3.46 -11.94 14.98
#